data_AF-A0A966SE12-F1
#
_entry.id   AF-A0A966SE12-F1
#
_cell.length_a   1.000
_cell.length_b   1.000
_cell.length_c   1.000
_cell.angle_alpha   90.00
_cell.angle_beta   90.00
_cell.angle_gamma   90.00
#
_symmetry.space_group_name_H-M   'P 1'
#
loop_
_entity.id
_entity.type
_entity.pdbx_description
1 polymer ?
#
loop_
_entity_poly.entity_id
_entity_poly.type
_entity_poly.pdbx_seq_one_letter_code
_entity_poly.pdbx_strand_id
1 'polypeptide(L)'
;RGQHHEAIKLLQAILLKHPGHAHSLLKIAEIYDKELQDFPRAAQSYELLLEQPLPAEQWGWIAIRLSNIYTGKLAQPQAALKILQRLAVDFPETQAGGKALKRLAMIDKAGLNEDTKKEV
;
A
#
# COMPACT_ATOMS: atom_id res chain seq x y z
N ARG A 1 -21.75 5.49 -11.60
CA ARG A 1 -20.49 5.41 -12.40
C ARG A 1 -19.92 6.79 -12.78
N GLY A 2 -20.72 7.77 -13.22
CA GLY A 2 -20.19 9.11 -13.59
C GLY A 2 -19.63 9.95 -12.42
N GLN A 3 -20.23 9.86 -11.24
CA GLN A 3 -19.84 10.68 -10.07
C GLN A 3 -18.42 10.40 -9.56
N HIS A 4 -17.97 9.14 -9.59
CA HIS A 4 -16.61 8.78 -9.16
C HIS A 4 -15.53 9.34 -10.09
N HIS A 5 -15.79 9.38 -11.40
CA HIS A 5 -14.84 9.93 -12.37
C HIS A 5 -14.69 11.44 -12.22
N GLU A 6 -15.80 12.16 -12.01
CA GLU A 6 -15.75 13.60 -11.72
C GLU A 6 -15.06 13.88 -10.38
N ALA A 7 -15.31 13.09 -9.35
CA ALA A 7 -14.60 13.20 -8.08
C ALA A 7 -13.08 13.00 -8.26
N ILE A 8 -12.66 11.97 -9.00
CA ILE A 8 -11.25 11.74 -9.32
C ILE A 8 -10.65 12.94 -10.06
N LYS A 9 -11.33 13.48 -11.08
CA LYS A 9 -10.85 14.66 -11.82
C LYS A 9 -10.62 15.87 -10.91
N LEU A 10 -11.56 16.16 -10.02
CA LEU A 10 -11.44 17.26 -9.06
C LEU A 10 -10.25 17.06 -8.11
N LEU A 11 -10.08 15.84 -7.60
CA LEU A 11 -8.96 15.48 -6.73
C LEU A 11 -7.61 15.55 -7.47
N GLN A 12 -7.56 15.12 -8.74
CA GLN A 12 -6.38 15.26 -9.60
C GLN A 12 -6.04 16.73 -9.86
N ALA A 13 -7.03 17.60 -10.06
CA ALA A 13 -6.80 19.03 -10.20
C ALA A 13 -6.18 19.66 -8.94
N ILE A 14 -6.49 19.14 -7.75
CA ILE A 14 -5.80 19.52 -6.50
C ILE A 14 -4.35 19.04 -6.53
N LEU A 15 -4.11 17.78 -6.91
CA LEU A 15 -2.76 17.20 -6.97
C LEU A 15 -1.85 17.89 -7.98
N LEU A 16 -2.40 18.46 -9.06
CA LEU A 16 -1.63 19.28 -10.00
C LEU A 16 -1.11 20.57 -9.36
N LYS A 17 -1.86 21.15 -8.40
CA LYS A 17 -1.46 22.36 -7.68
C LYS A 17 -0.64 22.06 -6.43
N HIS A 18 -0.92 20.93 -5.79
CA HIS A 18 -0.29 20.48 -4.55
C HIS A 18 0.10 18.99 -4.70
N PRO A 19 1.23 18.71 -5.37
CA PRO A 19 1.73 17.35 -5.48
C PRO A 19 1.92 16.74 -4.09
N GLY A 20 1.50 15.48 -3.92
CA GLY A 20 1.61 14.81 -2.63
C GLY A 20 0.52 15.16 -1.61
N HIS A 21 -0.53 15.92 -1.98
CA HIS A 21 -1.64 16.20 -1.06
C HIS A 21 -2.31 14.90 -0.58
N ALA A 22 -1.96 14.48 0.64
CA ALA A 22 -2.23 13.15 1.18
C ALA A 22 -3.73 12.80 1.19
N HIS A 23 -4.59 13.76 1.53
CA HIS A 23 -6.04 13.53 1.54
C HIS A 23 -6.57 13.23 0.13
N SER A 24 -6.08 13.95 -0.89
CA SER A 24 -6.48 13.71 -2.28
C SER A 24 -5.98 12.36 -2.79
N LEU A 25 -4.73 12.00 -2.51
CA LEU A 25 -4.18 10.69 -2.87
C LEU A 25 -4.97 9.56 -2.21
N LEU A 26 -5.25 9.66 -0.91
CA LEU A 26 -6.05 8.68 -0.18
C LEU A 26 -7.44 8.53 -0.80
N LYS A 27 -8.12 9.65 -1.08
CA LYS A 27 -9.49 9.58 -1.59
C LYS A 27 -9.55 8.98 -2.99
N ILE A 28 -8.58 9.31 -3.86
CA ILE A 28 -8.45 8.66 -5.18
C ILE A 28 -8.19 7.17 -5.02
N ALA A 29 -7.26 6.78 -4.15
CA ALA A 29 -6.95 5.37 -3.90
C ALA A 29 -8.20 4.60 -3.43
N GLU A 30 -8.96 5.14 -2.49
CA GLU A 30 -10.19 4.51 -1.99
C GLU A 30 -11.28 4.37 -3.07
N ILE A 31 -11.44 5.38 -3.93
CA ILE A 31 -12.40 5.31 -5.04
C ILE A 31 -12.00 4.18 -6.01
N TYR A 32 -10.73 4.11 -6.39
CA TYR A 32 -10.26 3.03 -7.25
C TYR A 32 -10.39 1.66 -6.59
N ASP A 33 -10.09 1.58 -5.30
CA ASP A 33 -10.06 0.34 -4.54
C ASP A 33 -11.46 -0.23 -4.24
N LYS A 34 -12.35 0.61 -3.70
CA LYS A 34 -13.66 0.18 -3.16
C LYS A 34 -14.78 0.32 -4.17
N GLU A 35 -14.79 1.40 -4.95
CA GLU A 35 -15.92 1.74 -5.82
C GLU A 35 -15.74 1.22 -7.25
N LEU A 36 -14.53 1.37 -7.81
CA LEU A 36 -14.24 1.01 -9.19
C LEU A 36 -13.56 -0.36 -9.34
N GLN A 37 -13.00 -0.89 -8.25
CA GLN A 37 -12.19 -2.12 -8.24
C GLN A 37 -11.06 -2.11 -9.28
N ASP A 38 -10.53 -0.93 -9.58
CA ASP A 38 -9.36 -0.72 -10.44
C ASP A 38 -8.10 -0.84 -9.58
N PHE A 39 -7.77 -2.08 -9.22
CA PHE A 39 -6.69 -2.38 -8.29
C PHE A 39 -5.31 -1.86 -8.73
N PRO A 40 -4.93 -1.86 -10.03
CA PRO A 40 -3.69 -1.23 -10.46
C PRO A 40 -3.63 0.26 -10.15
N ARG A 41 -4.70 1.02 -10.44
CA ARG A 41 -4.72 2.47 -10.14
C ARG A 41 -4.83 2.76 -8.65
N ALA A 42 -5.54 1.91 -7.90
CA ALA A 42 -5.56 1.98 -6.44
C ALA A 42 -4.15 1.79 -5.86
N ALA A 43 -3.43 0.76 -6.32
CA ALA A 43 -2.07 0.48 -5.86
C ALA A 43 -1.13 1.67 -6.10
N GLN A 44 -1.11 2.22 -7.32
CA GLN A 44 -0.31 3.41 -7.65
C GLN A 44 -0.62 4.60 -6.73
N SER A 45 -1.90 4.85 -6.43
CA SER A 45 -2.30 5.97 -5.57
C SER A 45 -1.88 5.75 -4.12
N TYR A 46 -1.97 4.51 -3.61
CA TYR A 46 -1.48 4.17 -2.28
C TYR A 46 0.06 4.23 -2.20
N GLU A 47 0.78 3.84 -3.24
CA GLU A 47 2.25 3.98 -3.29
C GLU A 47 2.67 5.45 -3.15
N LEU A 48 2.09 6.34 -3.97
CA LEU A 48 2.34 7.77 -3.88
C LEU A 48 2.01 8.35 -2.50
N LEU A 49 1.00 7.80 -1.83
CA LEU A 49 0.60 8.19 -0.49
C LEU A 49 1.61 7.74 0.58
N LEU A 50 2.21 6.56 0.44
CA LEU A 50 3.25 6.05 1.36
C LEU A 50 4.59 6.81 1.25
N GLU A 51 4.77 7.61 0.20
CA GLU A 51 5.88 8.54 0.03
C GLU A 51 5.64 9.91 0.70
N GLN A 52 4.45 10.13 1.26
CA GLN A 52 4.12 11.36 2.00
C GLN A 52 4.47 11.22 3.49
N PRO A 53 4.73 12.33 4.20
CA PRO A 53 4.91 12.30 5.65
C PRO A 53 3.56 12.02 6.33
N LEU A 54 3.33 10.76 6.68
CA LEU A 54 2.15 10.30 7.38
C LEU A 54 2.46 9.92 8.83
N PRO A 55 1.47 10.03 9.74
CA PRO A 55 1.57 9.39 11.05
C PRO A 55 1.83 7.89 10.89
N ALA A 56 2.72 7.33 11.71
CA ALA A 56 3.15 5.93 11.64
C ALA A 56 1.98 4.95 11.57
N GLU A 57 0.94 5.16 12.39
CA GLU A 57 -0.22 4.29 12.42
C GLU A 57 -1.01 4.34 11.10
N GLN A 58 -1.21 5.53 10.55
CA GLN A 58 -1.88 5.71 9.26
C GLN A 58 -1.07 5.08 8.12
N TRP A 59 0.25 5.27 8.12
CA TRP A 59 1.17 4.64 7.16
C TRP A 59 1.02 3.12 7.21
N GLY A 60 1.01 2.55 8.41
CA GLY A 60 0.83 1.11 8.63
C GLY A 60 -0.47 0.55 8.06
N TRP A 61 -1.60 1.22 8.29
CA TRP A 61 -2.88 0.77 7.72
C TRP A 61 -2.90 0.78 6.18
N ILE A 62 -2.31 1.83 5.57
CA ILE A 62 -2.21 1.95 4.12
C ILE A 62 -1.28 0.86 3.56
N ALA A 63 -0.12 0.64 4.19
CA ALA A 63 0.83 -0.39 3.80
C ALA A 63 0.22 -1.80 3.86
N ILE A 64 -0.57 -2.10 4.91
CA ILE A 64 -1.32 -3.38 4.98
C ILE A 64 -2.34 -3.49 3.84
N ARG A 65 -3.09 -2.42 3.54
CA ARG A 65 -4.06 -2.45 2.44
C ARG A 65 -3.37 -2.69 1.10
N LEU A 66 -2.29 -1.97 0.82
CA LEU A 66 -1.52 -2.10 -0.42
C LEU A 66 -0.90 -3.49 -0.54
N SER A 67 -0.29 -4.01 0.53
CA SER A 67 0.24 -5.38 0.57
C SER A 67 -0.82 -6.42 0.21
N ASN A 68 -2.05 -6.28 0.73
CA ASN A 68 -3.16 -7.17 0.41
C ASN A 68 -3.63 -7.06 -1.04
N ILE A 69 -3.65 -5.86 -1.63
CA ILE A 69 -3.93 -5.66 -3.06
C ILE A 69 -2.88 -6.38 -3.90
N TYR A 70 -1.60 -6.22 -3.56
CA TYR A 70 -0.51 -6.86 -4.29
C TYR A 70 -0.59 -8.39 -4.23
N THR A 71 -0.76 -8.99 -3.06
CA THR A 71 -0.87 -10.44 -2.97
C THR A 71 -2.16 -10.99 -3.57
N GLY A 72 -3.29 -10.32 -3.33
CA GLY A 72 -4.61 -10.90 -3.57
C GLY A 72 -5.25 -10.52 -4.90
N LYS A 73 -4.99 -9.31 -5.41
CA LYS A 73 -5.66 -8.77 -6.61
C LYS A 73 -4.74 -8.65 -7.80
N LEU A 74 -3.44 -8.40 -7.56
CA LEU A 74 -2.47 -8.18 -8.62
C LEU A 74 -1.49 -9.35 -8.81
N ALA A 75 -1.53 -10.39 -7.97
CA ALA A 75 -0.61 -11.52 -7.99
C ALA A 75 0.88 -11.11 -8.01
N GLN A 76 1.21 -10.06 -7.25
CA GLN A 76 2.57 -9.52 -7.09
C GLN A 76 3.06 -9.72 -5.65
N PRO A 77 3.33 -10.98 -5.22
CA PRO A 77 3.73 -11.27 -3.85
C PRO A 77 5.04 -10.59 -3.43
N GLN A 78 5.98 -10.39 -4.37
CA GLN A 78 7.24 -9.71 -4.08
C GLN A 78 7.06 -8.22 -3.77
N ALA A 79 6.15 -7.53 -4.46
CA ALA A 79 5.82 -6.14 -4.14
C ALA A 79 5.19 -6.01 -2.75
N ALA A 80 4.29 -6.95 -2.41
CA ALA A 80 3.71 -7.02 -1.08
C ALA A 80 4.76 -7.29 0.02
N LEU A 81 5.74 -8.15 -0.25
CA LEU A 81 6.81 -8.50 0.69
C LEU A 81 7.66 -7.28 1.03
N LYS A 82 8.09 -6.51 0.02
CA LYS A 82 8.88 -5.28 0.22
C LYS A 82 8.17 -4.27 1.13
N ILE A 83 6.86 -4.12 0.96
CA ILE A 83 6.07 -3.21 1.80
C ILE A 83 5.98 -3.72 3.24
N LEU A 84 5.79 -5.03 3.44
CA LEU A 84 5.75 -5.61 4.78
C LEU A 84 7.11 -5.50 5.47
N GLN A 85 8.21 -5.70 4.74
CA GLN A 85 9.56 -5.50 5.26
C GLN A 85 9.78 -4.05 5.70
N ARG A 86 9.44 -3.07 4.84
CA ARG A 86 9.51 -1.65 5.20
C ARG A 86 8.66 -1.32 6.43
N LEU A 87 7.42 -1.81 6.49
CA LEU A 87 6.53 -1.63 7.64
C LEU A 87 7.13 -2.20 8.95
N ALA A 88 7.73 -3.38 8.87
CA ALA A 88 8.33 -4.05 10.01
C ALA A 88 9.61 -3.35 10.50
N VAL A 89 10.34 -2.68 9.62
CA VAL A 89 11.59 -1.96 9.95
C VAL A 89 11.30 -0.54 10.43
N ASP A 90 10.48 0.20 9.69
CA ASP A 90 10.27 1.63 9.91
C ASP A 90 9.29 1.89 11.07
N PHE A 91 8.32 0.99 11.29
CA PHE A 91 7.23 1.19 12.27
C PHE A 91 6.88 -0.08 13.08
N PRO A 92 7.85 -0.80 13.66
CA PRO A 92 7.62 -2.07 14.39
C PRO A 92 6.66 -1.95 15.58
N GLU A 93 6.59 -0.76 16.19
CA GLU A 93 5.77 -0.47 17.37
C GLU A 93 4.27 -0.35 17.07
N THR A 94 3.92 -0.10 15.81
CA THR A 94 2.52 0.01 15.38
C THR A 94 1.82 -1.35 15.39
N GLN A 95 0.48 -1.35 15.49
CA GLN A 95 -0.26 -2.61 15.38
C GLN A 95 -0.04 -3.27 14.00
N ALA A 96 0.10 -2.45 12.95
CA ALA A 96 0.40 -2.89 11.61
C ALA A 96 1.82 -3.49 11.49
N GLY A 97 2.82 -2.85 12.10
CA GLY A 97 4.20 -3.34 12.21
C GLY A 97 4.28 -4.71 12.86
N GLY A 98 3.62 -4.88 14.01
CA GLY A 98 3.52 -6.19 14.68
C GLY A 98 2.85 -7.27 13.82
N LYS A 99 1.85 -6.92 13.00
CA LYS A 99 1.24 -7.85 12.03
C LYS A 99 2.20 -8.18 10.89
N ALA A 100 2.94 -7.20 10.39
CA ALA A 100 3.93 -7.39 9.34
C ALA A 100 5.05 -8.35 9.78
N LEU A 101 5.62 -8.13 10.97
CA LEU A 101 6.62 -9.02 11.57
C LEU A 101 6.14 -10.47 11.65
N LYS A 102 4.93 -10.69 12.16
CA LYS A 102 4.33 -12.03 12.24
C LYS A 102 4.17 -12.67 10.87
N ARG A 103 3.71 -11.90 9.87
CA ARG A 103 3.52 -12.40 8.50
C ARG A 103 4.85 -12.75 7.84
N LEU A 104 5.88 -11.94 8.03
CA LEU A 104 7.23 -12.21 7.52
C LEU A 104 7.81 -13.48 8.13
N ALA A 105 7.69 -13.68 9.44
CA ALA A 105 8.14 -14.90 10.10
C ALA A 105 7.43 -16.17 9.59
N MET A 106 6.14 -16.07 9.24
CA MET A 106 5.40 -17.19 8.62
C MET A 106 5.89 -17.51 7.21
N ILE A 107 6.17 -16.48 6.40
CA ILE A 107 6.68 -16.64 5.02
C ILE A 107 8.07 -17.29 5.04
N ASP A 108 8.94 -16.83 5.95
CA ASP A 108 10.29 -17.36 6.12
C ASP A 108 10.26 -18.84 6.55
N LYS A 109 9.46 -19.16 7.57
CA LYS A 109 9.25 -20.54 8.03
C LYS A 109 8.70 -21.46 6.93
N ALA A 110 7.90 -20.93 6.01
CA ALA A 110 7.36 -21.68 4.89
C ALA A 110 8.36 -21.87 3.74
N GLY A 111 9.56 -21.27 3.81
CA GLY A 111 10.56 -21.32 2.73
C GLY A 111 10.11 -20.58 1.46
N LEU A 112 9.15 -19.65 1.59
CA LEU A 112 8.55 -18.91 0.48
C LEU A 112 9.25 -17.56 0.22
N ASN A 113 10.32 -17.29 0.95
CA ASN A 113 11.15 -16.11 0.73
C ASN A 113 12.20 -16.44 -0.35
N GLU A 114 12.12 -15.79 -1.52
CA GLU A 114 13.03 -16.10 -2.65
C GLU A 114 14.44 -15.52 -2.45
N ASP A 115 14.59 -14.55 -1.54
CA ASP A 115 15.87 -13.90 -1.24
C ASP A 115 16.80 -14.76 -0.36
N THR A 116 16.27 -15.71 0.43
CA THR A 116 17.10 -16.63 1.25
C THR A 116 17.82 -17.71 0.43
N LYS A 117 17.54 -17.82 -0.87
CA LYS A 117 18.20 -18.79 -1.76
C LYS A 117 19.52 -18.30 -2.37
N LYS A 118 20.01 -17.11 -2.01
CA LYS A 118 21.25 -16.53 -2.57
C LYS A 118 22.51 -16.66 -1.71
N GLU A 119 22.44 -17.32 -0.56
CA GLU A 119 23.61 -17.61 0.28
C GLU A 119 23.83 -19.12 0.42
N VAL A 120 24.39 -19.76 -0.62
CA VAL A 120 25.14 -21.03 -0.52
C VAL A 120 26.30 -20.98 -1.49
#